data_AF-A0AA35KPP2-F1
#
_entry.id   AF-A0AA35KPP2-F1
#
_cell.length_a   1.000
_cell.length_b   1.000
_cell.length_c   1.000
_cell.angle_alpha   90.00
_cell.angle_beta   90.00
_cell.angle_gamma   90.00
#
_symmetry.space_group_name_H-M   'P 1'
#
loop_
_entity.id
_entity.type
_entity.pdbx_description
1 polymer ?
#
loop_
_entity_poly.entity_id
_entity_poly.type
_entity_poly.pdbx_seq_one_letter_code
_entity_poly.pdbx_strand_id
1 'polypeptide(L)'
;MERSYPNTFNEEEVLEKMRNDFKKQLEKWFRNTFPQVFLISSWDLRKYDFPQLVETLEKALPCLKRLAFLLSLPNFSSEVIEKKKSALKSHLWKISLASAGINEIPIPGLPLASDVALLCGSMVAFYKRFELDDDSFARLAKLARKPVEELKAVIKSPQRKEITRDLVIKKITDYAKRIIPAFAS
;
A
#
# COMPACT_ATOMS: atom_id res chain seq x y z
N MET A 1 6.22 0.08 -30.55
CA MET A 1 6.92 -0.92 -31.37
C MET A 1 5.97 -2.00 -31.85
N GLU A 2 5.24 -2.68 -30.96
CA GLU A 2 4.18 -3.64 -31.32
C GLU A 2 3.14 -3.08 -32.32
N ARG A 3 2.64 -1.86 -32.08
CA ARG A 3 1.69 -1.17 -32.99
C ARG A 3 2.25 -0.85 -34.38
N SER A 4 3.57 -0.88 -34.54
CA SER A 4 4.24 -0.50 -35.80
C SER A 4 4.65 -1.71 -36.64
N TYR A 5 4.79 -2.89 -36.03
CA TYR A 5 5.22 -4.13 -36.71
C TYR A 5 4.52 -5.38 -36.13
N PRO A 6 3.19 -5.51 -36.31
CA PRO A 6 2.39 -6.52 -35.61
C PRO A 6 2.73 -7.98 -35.98
N ASN A 7 3.32 -8.23 -37.16
CA ASN A 7 3.59 -9.60 -37.64
C ASN A 7 5.03 -10.09 -37.42
N THR A 8 5.94 -9.22 -36.95
CA THR A 8 7.36 -9.56 -36.72
C THR A 8 7.86 -9.16 -35.33
N PHE A 9 6.99 -8.57 -34.50
CA PHE A 9 7.35 -8.16 -33.16
C PHE A 9 7.26 -9.34 -32.19
N ASN A 10 8.42 -9.73 -31.66
CA ASN A 10 8.55 -10.68 -30.55
C ASN A 10 8.97 -9.90 -29.30
N GLU A 11 8.10 -9.83 -28.30
CA GLU A 11 8.35 -9.04 -27.08
C GLU A 11 9.55 -9.62 -26.33
N GLU A 12 9.60 -10.93 -26.12
CA GLU A 12 10.69 -11.62 -25.42
C GLU A 12 12.06 -11.38 -26.06
N GLU A 13 12.16 -11.51 -27.38
CA GLU A 13 13.41 -11.31 -28.12
C GLU A 13 13.92 -9.86 -28.00
N VAL A 14 13.01 -8.89 -28.05
CA VAL A 14 13.35 -7.48 -27.86
C VAL A 14 13.82 -7.21 -26.44
N LEU A 15 13.15 -7.76 -25.42
CA LEU A 15 13.55 -7.60 -24.02
C LEU A 15 14.91 -8.24 -23.76
N GLU A 16 15.17 -9.43 -24.32
CA GLU A 16 16.45 -10.11 -24.19
C GLU A 16 17.58 -9.32 -24.85
N LYS A 17 17.34 -8.80 -26.05
CA LYS A 17 18.31 -7.93 -26.74
C LYS A 17 18.63 -6.68 -25.92
N MET A 18 17.61 -6.01 -25.37
CA MET A 18 17.81 -4.87 -24.49
C MET A 18 18.65 -5.24 -23.25
N ARG A 19 18.35 -6.36 -22.58
CA ARG A 19 19.13 -6.83 -21.42
C ARG A 19 20.59 -7.08 -21.78
N ASN A 20 20.84 -7.76 -22.89
CA ASN A 20 22.18 -8.09 -23.35
C ASN A 20 22.98 -6.84 -23.73
N ASP A 21 22.35 -5.86 -24.38
CA ASP A 21 22.97 -4.59 -24.72
C ASP A 21 23.32 -3.79 -23.46
N PHE A 22 22.41 -3.72 -22.48
CA PHE A 22 22.71 -3.09 -21.19
C PHE A 22 23.84 -3.81 -20.45
N LYS A 23 23.85 -5.15 -20.44
CA LYS A 23 24.92 -5.94 -19.78
C LYS A 23 26.29 -5.63 -20.39
N LYS A 24 26.40 -5.65 -21.72
CA LYS A 24 27.64 -5.29 -22.44
C LYS A 24 28.11 -3.87 -22.11
N GLN A 25 27.19 -2.91 -22.01
CA GLN A 25 27.54 -1.56 -21.59
C GLN A 25 28.05 -1.56 -20.15
N LEU A 26 27.35 -2.22 -19.23
CA LEU A 26 27.78 -2.28 -17.82
C LEU A 26 29.15 -2.95 -17.66
N GLU A 27 29.46 -4.01 -18.41
CA GLU A 27 30.77 -4.68 -18.40
C GLU A 27 31.90 -3.75 -18.87
N LYS A 28 31.59 -2.81 -19.76
CA LYS A 28 32.54 -1.80 -20.23
C LYS A 28 32.80 -0.72 -19.17
N TRP A 29 31.78 -0.29 -18.44
CA TRP A 29 31.86 0.84 -17.50
C TRP A 29 32.22 0.43 -16.07
N PHE A 30 31.86 -0.79 -15.64
CA PHE A 30 32.07 -1.31 -14.31
C PHE A 30 33.03 -2.51 -14.34
N ARG A 31 34.20 -2.38 -13.71
CA ARG A 31 35.23 -3.44 -13.73
C ARG A 31 34.87 -4.67 -12.89
N ASN A 32 34.32 -4.47 -11.69
CA ASN A 32 34.19 -5.54 -10.68
C ASN A 32 32.82 -5.60 -9.97
N THR A 33 31.89 -4.66 -10.22
CA THR A 33 30.61 -4.61 -9.52
C THR A 33 29.49 -4.25 -10.49
N PHE A 34 28.65 -5.23 -10.78
CA PHE A 34 27.49 -5.07 -11.64
C PHE A 34 26.30 -4.62 -10.81
N PRO A 35 25.71 -3.44 -11.08
CA PRO A 35 24.46 -3.07 -10.44
C PRO A 35 23.35 -4.01 -10.93
N GLN A 36 22.42 -4.34 -10.05
CA GLN A 36 21.22 -5.07 -10.44
C GLN A 36 20.36 -4.17 -11.34
N VAL A 37 20.01 -4.65 -12.53
CA VAL A 37 19.20 -3.92 -13.51
C VAL A 37 17.79 -4.48 -13.52
N PHE A 38 16.80 -3.59 -13.54
CA PHE A 38 15.39 -3.94 -13.65
C PHE A 38 14.79 -3.22 -14.86
N LEU A 39 14.17 -3.99 -15.74
CA LEU A 39 13.39 -3.41 -16.82
C LEU A 39 11.97 -3.17 -16.33
N ILE A 40 11.45 -1.96 -16.53
CA ILE A 40 10.13 -1.56 -16.04
C ILE A 40 9.32 -0.88 -17.13
N SER A 41 7.99 -1.00 -17.04
CA SER A 41 7.07 -0.22 -17.85
C SER A 41 6.45 0.87 -16.99
N SER A 42 6.53 2.13 -17.43
CA SER A 42 5.80 3.23 -16.79
C SER A 42 4.29 3.16 -17.04
N TRP A 43 3.85 2.35 -18.00
CA TRP A 43 2.44 2.21 -18.39
C TRP A 43 1.74 1.06 -17.69
N ASP A 44 2.44 -0.05 -17.44
CA ASP A 44 1.91 -1.20 -16.70
C ASP A 44 2.95 -1.73 -15.72
N LEU A 45 2.76 -1.38 -14.45
CA LEU A 45 3.66 -1.76 -13.35
C LEU A 45 3.62 -3.27 -13.03
N ARG A 46 2.71 -4.04 -13.64
CA ARG A 46 2.70 -5.50 -13.50
C ARG A 46 3.63 -6.19 -14.48
N LYS A 47 4.09 -5.47 -15.52
CA LYS A 47 4.97 -6.03 -16.55
C LYS A 47 6.44 -6.03 -16.12
N TYR A 48 7.20 -6.93 -16.75
CA TYR A 48 8.65 -7.01 -16.66
C TYR A 48 9.14 -7.20 -15.21
N ASP A 49 10.17 -6.47 -14.81
CA ASP A 49 10.87 -6.67 -13.54
C ASP A 49 10.39 -5.74 -12.43
N PHE A 50 9.30 -4.98 -12.63
CA PHE A 50 8.82 -4.06 -11.59
C PHE A 50 8.41 -4.78 -10.28
N PRO A 51 7.74 -5.95 -10.31
CA PRO A 51 7.50 -6.71 -9.08
C PRO A 51 8.81 -7.13 -8.38
N GLN A 52 9.81 -7.57 -9.14
CA GLN A 52 11.13 -7.96 -8.60
C GLN A 52 11.88 -6.76 -8.03
N LEU A 53 11.78 -5.59 -8.68
CA LEU A 53 12.33 -4.33 -8.17
C LEU A 53 11.74 -3.99 -6.80
N VAL A 54 10.42 -4.10 -6.66
CA VAL A 54 9.74 -3.87 -5.38
C VAL A 54 10.26 -4.82 -4.30
N GLU A 55 10.38 -6.11 -4.59
CA GLU A 55 10.90 -7.10 -3.63
C GLU A 55 12.35 -6.85 -3.23
N THR A 56 13.21 -6.50 -4.18
CA THR A 56 14.61 -6.18 -3.90
C THR A 56 14.72 -4.96 -3.01
N LEU A 57 13.98 -3.88 -3.32
CA LEU A 57 13.97 -2.68 -2.48
C LEU A 57 13.43 -2.97 -1.09
N GLU A 58 12.38 -3.78 -0.97
CA GLU A 58 11.87 -4.20 0.34
C GLU A 58 12.91 -4.94 1.18
N LYS A 59 13.71 -5.83 0.58
CA LYS A 59 14.77 -6.59 1.28
C LYS A 59 15.97 -5.70 1.66
N ALA A 60 16.27 -4.68 0.85
CA ALA A 60 17.39 -3.77 1.09
C ALA A 60 17.09 -2.68 2.13
N LEU A 61 15.81 -2.37 2.38
CA LEU A 61 15.43 -1.24 3.24
C LEU A 61 15.27 -1.64 4.73
N PRO A 62 15.83 -0.86 5.67
CA PRO A 62 15.55 -0.98 7.10
C PRO A 62 14.05 -0.84 7.43
N CYS A 63 13.60 -1.45 8.54
CA CYS A 63 12.17 -1.65 8.86
C CYS A 63 11.26 -0.42 8.64
N LEU A 64 11.63 0.77 9.16
CA LEU A 64 10.82 1.99 8.99
C LEU A 64 10.81 2.50 7.55
N LYS A 65 11.94 2.43 6.85
CA LYS A 65 12.05 2.82 5.43
C LYS A 65 11.27 1.86 4.54
N ARG A 66 11.28 0.55 4.86
CA ARG A 66 10.50 -0.47 4.16
C ARG A 66 9.00 -0.20 4.28
N LEU A 67 8.51 0.14 5.47
CA LEU A 67 7.09 0.47 5.66
C LEU A 67 6.68 1.71 4.86
N ALA A 68 7.48 2.77 4.92
CA ALA A 68 7.22 4.00 4.17
C ALA A 68 7.23 3.76 2.65
N PHE A 69 8.22 3.01 2.16
CA PHE A 69 8.33 2.59 0.77
C PHE A 69 7.10 1.79 0.32
N LEU A 70 6.77 0.71 1.02
CA LEU A 70 5.64 -0.16 0.68
C LEU A 70 4.31 0.62 0.63
N LEU A 71 4.11 1.55 1.56
CA LEU A 71 2.89 2.38 1.60
C LEU A 71 2.86 3.45 0.50
N SER A 72 4.00 3.78 -0.12
CA SER A 72 4.09 4.73 -1.24
C SER A 72 3.83 4.09 -2.61
N LEU A 73 3.90 2.76 -2.70
CA LEU A 73 3.66 2.06 -3.96
C LEU A 73 2.20 2.24 -4.42
N PRO A 74 1.92 2.28 -5.73
CA PRO A 74 0.55 2.27 -6.23
C PRO A 74 -0.14 0.93 -5.99
N ASN A 75 -1.47 0.90 -5.98
CA ASN A 75 -2.27 -0.33 -5.77
C ASN A 75 -2.45 -1.13 -7.08
N PHE A 76 -1.35 -1.52 -7.72
CA PHE A 76 -1.38 -2.16 -9.04
C PHE A 76 -1.68 -3.66 -9.00
N SER A 77 -1.63 -4.31 -7.83
CA SER A 77 -1.99 -5.73 -7.66
C SER A 77 -2.60 -5.99 -6.29
N SER A 78 -3.42 -7.06 -6.20
CA SER A 78 -3.99 -7.54 -4.93
C SER A 78 -2.90 -7.94 -3.93
N GLU A 79 -1.79 -8.50 -4.43
CA GLU A 79 -0.64 -8.87 -3.61
C GLU A 79 -0.01 -7.66 -2.91
N VAL A 80 0.15 -6.54 -3.63
CA VAL A 80 0.68 -5.29 -3.05
C VAL A 80 -0.28 -4.73 -2.01
N ILE A 81 -1.59 -4.79 -2.26
CA ILE A 81 -2.61 -4.34 -1.30
C ILE A 81 -2.54 -5.18 0.00
N GLU A 82 -2.48 -6.51 -0.10
CA GLU A 82 -2.38 -7.38 1.08
C GLU A 82 -1.03 -7.23 1.80
N LYS A 83 0.08 -7.04 1.06
CA LYS A 83 1.39 -6.71 1.65
C LYS A 83 1.33 -5.40 2.45
N LYS A 84 0.77 -4.33 1.89
CA LYS A 84 0.57 -3.04 2.60
C LYS A 84 -0.25 -3.21 3.88
N LYS A 85 -1.36 -3.95 3.81
CA LYS A 85 -2.25 -4.21 4.94
C LYS A 85 -1.55 -5.01 6.04
N SER A 86 -0.82 -6.06 5.68
CA SER A 86 -0.05 -6.88 6.63
C SER A 86 1.05 -6.06 7.32
N ALA A 87 1.82 -5.29 6.55
CA ALA A 87 2.88 -4.43 7.10
C ALA A 87 2.33 -3.37 8.05
N LEU A 88 1.21 -2.74 7.70
CA LEU A 88 0.55 -1.77 8.55
C LEU A 88 0.02 -2.41 9.84
N LYS A 89 -0.63 -3.58 9.75
CA LYS A 89 -1.13 -4.33 10.91
C LYS A 89 0.02 -4.71 11.84
N SER A 90 1.13 -5.22 11.30
CA SER A 90 2.32 -5.55 12.09
C SER A 90 2.91 -4.33 12.78
N HIS A 91 2.98 -3.18 12.10
CA HIS A 91 3.47 -1.94 12.69
C HIS A 91 2.57 -1.45 13.83
N LEU A 92 1.25 -1.45 13.62
CA LEU A 92 0.28 -1.10 14.66
C LEU A 92 0.38 -2.04 15.87
N TRP A 93 0.53 -3.35 15.64
CA TRP A 93 0.73 -4.34 16.71
C TRP A 93 1.99 -4.07 17.54
N LYS A 94 3.10 -3.68 16.89
CA LYS A 94 4.33 -3.32 17.59
C LYS A 94 4.16 -2.06 18.44
N ILE A 95 3.47 -1.05 17.91
CA ILE A 95 3.14 0.18 18.65
C ILE A 95 2.24 -0.17 19.85
N SER A 96 1.19 -0.98 19.64
CA SER A 96 0.26 -1.35 20.71
C SER A 96 0.92 -2.17 21.80
N LEU A 97 1.81 -3.11 21.44
CA LEU A 97 2.56 -3.90 22.41
C LEU A 97 3.52 -3.02 23.22
N ALA A 98 4.21 -2.08 22.57
CA ALA A 98 5.06 -1.11 23.25
C ALA A 98 4.26 -0.23 24.23
N SER A 99 3.01 0.15 23.88
CA SER A 99 2.13 0.89 24.79
C SER A 99 1.52 0.04 25.90
N ALA A 100 1.31 -1.27 25.68
CA ALA A 100 0.71 -2.19 26.65
C ALA A 100 1.69 -2.67 27.72
N GLY A 101 3.01 -2.54 27.49
CA GLY A 101 4.06 -2.84 28.47
C GLY A 101 4.19 -1.83 29.62
N ILE A 102 3.32 -0.82 29.67
CA ILE A 102 3.19 0.13 30.77
C ILE A 102 1.91 -0.27 31.51
N ASN A 103 2.06 -0.94 32.66
CA ASN A 103 0.96 -1.51 33.43
C ASN A 103 -0.20 -0.51 33.65
N GLU A 104 -1.41 -1.04 33.40
CA GLU A 104 -2.74 -0.61 33.88
C GLU A 104 -3.13 0.87 33.65
N ILE A 105 -4.34 1.08 33.08
CA ILE A 105 -5.06 2.37 32.96
C ILE A 105 -4.72 3.16 31.67
N PRO A 106 -5.70 3.82 31.02
CA PRO A 106 -5.54 4.50 29.74
C PRO A 106 -4.28 5.36 29.71
N ILE A 107 -3.51 5.26 28.62
CA ILE A 107 -2.23 5.96 28.38
C ILE A 107 -2.23 7.33 29.11
N PRO A 108 -1.59 7.43 30.29
CA PRO A 108 -1.65 8.66 31.06
C PRO A 108 -0.94 9.77 30.28
N GLY A 109 -1.70 10.73 29.77
CA GLY A 109 -1.19 11.83 28.95
C GLY A 109 -1.76 11.92 27.52
N LEU A 110 -2.52 10.93 27.05
CA LEU A 110 -3.37 11.11 25.87
C LEU A 110 -4.84 11.24 26.30
N PRO A 111 -5.47 12.41 26.12
CA PRO A 111 -6.92 12.52 26.26
C PRO A 111 -7.60 11.51 25.33
N LEU A 112 -8.65 10.82 25.77
CA LEU A 112 -9.47 9.93 24.93
C LEU A 112 -9.88 10.61 23.60
N ALA A 113 -10.10 11.93 23.63
CA ALA A 113 -10.38 12.74 22.45
C ALA A 113 -9.17 12.87 21.48
N SER A 114 -7.94 12.89 21.99
CA SER A 114 -6.69 12.91 21.22
C SER A 114 -6.43 11.56 20.55
N ASP A 115 -6.68 10.45 21.25
CA ASP A 115 -6.61 9.10 20.67
C ASP A 115 -7.62 8.91 19.54
N VAL A 116 -8.86 9.34 19.75
CA VAL A 116 -9.93 9.26 18.73
C VAL A 116 -9.63 10.15 17.54
N ALA A 117 -9.10 11.37 17.76
CA ALA A 117 -8.70 12.27 16.67
C ALA A 117 -7.52 11.71 15.86
N LEU A 118 -6.52 11.14 16.53
CA LEU A 118 -5.39 10.47 15.89
C LEU A 118 -5.85 9.26 15.07
N LEU A 119 -6.79 8.48 15.59
CA LEU A 119 -7.36 7.33 14.89
C LEU A 119 -8.19 7.77 13.68
N CYS A 120 -9.02 8.81 13.82
CA CYS A 120 -9.75 9.40 12.69
C CYS A 120 -8.78 9.88 11.59
N GLY A 121 -7.73 10.61 11.98
CA GLY A 121 -6.70 11.08 11.06
C GLY A 121 -5.96 9.94 10.36
N SER A 122 -5.64 8.87 11.10
CA SER A 122 -5.01 7.66 10.57
C SER A 122 -5.92 6.92 9.59
N MET A 123 -7.22 6.80 9.90
CA MET A 123 -8.20 6.21 8.99
C MET A 123 -8.30 7.02 7.70
N VAL A 124 -8.39 8.36 7.77
CA VAL A 124 -8.38 9.22 6.58
C VAL A 124 -7.09 9.03 5.75
N ALA A 125 -5.93 8.92 6.42
CA ALA A 125 -4.67 8.65 5.75
C ALA A 125 -4.65 7.27 5.06
N PHE A 126 -5.25 6.24 5.66
CA PHE A 126 -5.39 4.93 5.03
C PHE A 126 -6.29 4.99 3.80
N TYR A 127 -7.42 5.71 3.86
CA TYR A 127 -8.30 5.86 2.70
C TYR A 127 -7.55 6.47 1.52
N LYS A 128 -6.74 7.51 1.76
CA LYS A 128 -5.89 8.08 0.71
C LYS A 128 -4.84 7.09 0.17
N ARG A 129 -4.18 6.32 1.04
CA ARG A 129 -3.13 5.35 0.66
C ARG A 129 -3.66 4.12 -0.10
N PHE A 130 -4.90 3.73 0.19
CA PHE A 130 -5.60 2.65 -0.50
C PHE A 130 -6.48 3.16 -1.65
N GLU A 131 -6.37 4.46 -2.01
CA GLU A 131 -7.11 5.08 -3.11
C GLU A 131 -8.63 4.94 -2.96
N LEU A 132 -9.10 4.97 -1.70
CA LEU A 132 -10.50 4.91 -1.29
C LEU A 132 -11.05 6.31 -0.92
N ASP A 133 -10.37 7.39 -1.29
CA ASP A 133 -10.87 8.75 -1.14
C ASP A 133 -11.66 9.22 -2.38
N ASP A 134 -12.44 10.29 -2.23
CA ASP A 134 -13.32 10.80 -3.29
C ASP A 134 -12.55 11.16 -4.57
N ASP A 135 -11.34 11.74 -4.46
CA ASP A 135 -10.53 12.11 -5.64
C ASP A 135 -10.04 10.86 -6.36
N SER A 136 -9.62 9.84 -5.60
CA SER A 136 -9.21 8.56 -6.15
C SER A 136 -10.36 7.82 -6.83
N PHE A 137 -11.56 7.82 -6.25
CA PHE A 137 -12.75 7.28 -6.91
C PHE A 137 -13.09 8.01 -8.19
N ALA A 138 -13.03 9.34 -8.22
CA ALA A 138 -13.28 10.11 -9.43
C ALA A 138 -12.30 9.74 -10.56
N ARG A 139 -11.01 9.58 -10.23
CA ARG A 139 -9.99 9.13 -11.20
C ARG A 139 -10.26 7.71 -11.70
N LEU A 140 -10.56 6.77 -10.80
CA LEU A 140 -10.85 5.37 -11.16
C LEU A 140 -12.12 5.24 -11.99
N ALA A 141 -13.17 5.98 -11.64
CA ALA A 141 -14.43 6.04 -12.38
C ALA A 141 -14.21 6.51 -13.82
N LYS A 142 -13.43 7.59 -13.99
CA LYS A 142 -13.05 8.11 -15.31
C LYS A 142 -12.27 7.09 -16.13
N LEU A 143 -11.31 6.39 -15.51
CA LEU A 143 -10.51 5.37 -16.18
C LEU A 143 -11.36 4.16 -16.60
N ALA A 144 -12.25 3.70 -15.71
CA ALA A 144 -13.14 2.57 -15.94
C ALA A 144 -14.34 2.90 -16.83
N ARG A 145 -14.57 4.20 -17.14
CA ARG A 145 -15.78 4.71 -17.81
C ARG A 145 -17.07 4.28 -17.10
N LYS A 146 -17.04 4.31 -15.78
CA LYS A 146 -18.16 3.94 -14.90
C LYS A 146 -18.54 5.09 -13.97
N PRO A 147 -19.79 5.16 -13.49
CA PRO A 147 -20.18 6.12 -12.46
C PRO A 147 -19.39 5.90 -11.16
N VAL A 148 -19.10 6.99 -10.44
CA VAL A 148 -18.43 6.93 -9.13
C VAL A 148 -19.26 6.15 -8.12
N GLU A 149 -20.58 6.24 -8.24
CA GLU A 149 -21.58 5.60 -7.40
C GLU A 149 -21.50 4.07 -7.50
N GLU A 150 -21.24 3.54 -8.70
CA GLU A 150 -21.06 2.10 -8.93
C GLU A 150 -19.80 1.60 -8.21
N LEU A 151 -18.71 2.38 -8.26
CA LEU A 151 -17.49 2.08 -7.51
C LEU A 151 -17.72 2.18 -6.00
N LYS A 152 -18.52 3.14 -5.54
CA LYS A 152 -18.84 3.31 -4.11
C LYS A 152 -19.71 2.19 -3.57
N ALA A 153 -20.64 1.66 -4.37
CA ALA A 153 -21.56 0.62 -3.95
C ALA A 153 -20.89 -0.72 -3.62
N VAL A 154 -19.73 -1.03 -4.23
CA VAL A 154 -19.00 -2.29 -3.99
C VAL A 154 -18.08 -2.23 -2.77
N ILE A 155 -17.89 -1.05 -2.17
CA ILE A 155 -17.01 -0.86 -1.02
C ILE A 155 -17.71 -1.32 0.25
N LYS A 156 -17.03 -2.15 1.05
CA LYS A 156 -17.53 -2.60 2.35
C LYS A 156 -17.15 -1.68 3.52
N SER A 157 -16.16 -0.81 3.32
CA SER A 157 -15.73 0.17 4.30
C SER A 157 -16.62 1.42 4.27
N PRO A 158 -16.81 2.13 5.41
CA PRO A 158 -17.61 3.36 5.44
C PRO A 158 -17.06 4.41 4.46
N GLN A 159 -17.87 5.36 4.02
CA GLN A 159 -17.34 6.43 3.18
C GLN A 159 -16.47 7.37 4.00
N ARG A 160 -15.51 8.06 3.36
CA ARG A 160 -14.63 9.04 4.06
C ARG A 160 -15.43 10.05 4.89
N LYS A 161 -16.57 10.51 4.37
CA LYS A 161 -17.47 11.48 5.03
C LYS A 161 -18.16 10.92 6.28
N GLU A 162 -18.24 9.60 6.40
CA GLU A 162 -18.84 8.89 7.53
C GLU A 162 -17.85 8.64 8.67
N ILE A 163 -16.54 8.88 8.45
CA ILE A 163 -15.49 8.77 9.48
C ILE A 163 -15.64 9.95 10.45
N THR A 164 -16.57 9.80 11.38
CA THR A 164 -16.85 10.71 12.49
C THR A 164 -16.27 10.15 13.78
N ARG A 165 -16.03 11.02 14.77
CA ARG A 165 -15.58 10.60 16.11
C ARG A 165 -16.52 9.56 16.71
N ASP A 166 -17.83 9.76 16.57
CA ASP A 166 -18.85 8.87 17.14
C ASP A 166 -18.82 7.47 16.50
N LEU A 167 -18.64 7.39 15.17
CA LEU A 167 -18.48 6.12 14.49
C LEU A 167 -17.22 5.38 14.97
N VAL A 168 -16.13 6.11 15.14
CA VAL A 168 -14.85 5.55 15.62
C VAL A 168 -14.98 5.04 17.05
N ILE A 169 -15.55 5.83 17.96
CA ILE A 169 -15.82 5.42 19.35
C ILE A 169 -16.70 4.18 19.37
N LYS A 170 -17.82 4.19 18.63
CA LYS A 170 -18.72 3.04 18.54
C LYS A 170 -17.99 1.78 18.07
N LYS A 171 -17.17 1.88 17.02
CA LYS A 171 -16.39 0.73 16.51
C LYS A 171 -15.37 0.21 17.52
N ILE A 172 -14.69 1.09 18.27
CA ILE A 172 -13.78 0.69 19.35
C ILE A 172 -14.55 -0.02 20.45
N THR A 173 -15.68 0.54 20.89
CA THR A 173 -16.53 -0.06 21.92
C THR A 173 -17.06 -1.42 21.50
N ASP A 174 -17.58 -1.57 20.27
CA ASP A 174 -18.05 -2.84 19.72
C ASP A 174 -16.92 -3.89 19.67
N TYR A 175 -15.71 -3.46 19.35
CA TYR A 175 -14.53 -4.33 19.30
C TYR A 175 -14.06 -4.74 20.71
N ALA A 176 -14.03 -3.81 21.66
CA ALA A 176 -13.68 -4.07 23.05
C ALA A 176 -14.68 -5.05 23.69
N LYS A 177 -15.99 -4.87 23.45
CA LYS A 177 -17.05 -5.80 23.90
C LYS A 177 -16.90 -7.22 23.36
N ARG A 178 -16.37 -7.36 22.14
CA ARG A 178 -16.13 -8.66 21.50
C ARG A 178 -14.92 -9.41 22.05
N ILE A 179 -13.93 -8.68 22.57
CA ILE A 179 -12.66 -9.25 23.04
C ILE A 179 -12.64 -9.42 24.56
N ILE A 180 -13.37 -8.57 25.29
CA ILE A 180 -13.40 -8.57 26.76
C ILE A 180 -14.84 -8.89 27.20
N PRO A 181 -15.12 -10.13 27.65
CA PRO A 181 -16.46 -10.56 28.06
C PRO A 181 -17.07 -9.73 29.19
N ALA A 182 -16.25 -9.06 30.01
CA ALA A 182 -16.69 -8.24 31.14
C ALA A 182 -17.42 -6.93 30.74
N PHE A 183 -17.36 -6.52 29.46
CA PHE A 183 -18.06 -5.34 28.95
C PHE A 183 -19.34 -5.68 28.16
N ALA A 184 -19.75 -6.95 28.13
CA ALA A 184 -20.92 -7.42 27.38
C ALA A 184 -22.26 -7.25 28.11
N SER A 185 -22.25 -6.65 29.32
CA SER A 185 -23.44 -6.41 30.16
C SER A 185 -24.12 -5.07 29.83
#